data_AF-X1MNH2-F1
#
_entry.id   AF-X1MNH2-F1
#
_cell.length_a   1.000
_cell.length_b   1.000
_cell.length_c   1.000
_cell.angle_alpha   90.00
_cell.angle_beta   90.00
_cell.angle_gamma   90.00
#
_symmetry.space_group_name_H-M   'P 1'
#
loop_
_entity.id
_entity.type
_entity.pdbx_description
1 polymer ?
#
loop_
_entity_poly.entity_id
_entity_poly.type
_entity_poly.pdbx_seq_one_letter_code
_entity_poly.pdbx_strand_id
1 'polypeptide(L)'
;MLKSKKSEYLIRYKCWIKIIKSFIEKYSLPYDKVLDIGCHDGTFKDMLGKYLNQPVIGIDPNKSVINSKKDIYYGYCHKIPFNDATFDLLTLISVFDQINYTNCSQYYNKSYYIQC
;
A
#
# COMPACT_ATOMS: atom_id res chain seq x y z
N MET A 1 13.21 28.28 -4.05
CA MET A 1 13.09 27.15 -5.00
C MET A 1 11.95 26.26 -4.52
N LEU A 2 10.77 26.35 -5.13
CA LEU A 2 9.61 25.53 -4.75
C LEU A 2 9.90 24.08 -5.15
N LYS A 3 10.07 23.19 -4.17
CA LYS A 3 10.15 21.76 -4.42
C LYS A 3 8.82 21.32 -5.07
N SER A 4 8.89 20.55 -6.16
CA SER A 4 7.67 20.06 -6.81
C SER A 4 6.93 19.12 -5.86
N LYS A 5 5.58 19.13 -5.84
CA LYS A 5 4.77 18.22 -4.99
C LYS A 5 5.21 16.75 -5.13
N LYS A 6 5.63 16.34 -6.33
CA LYS A 6 6.17 15.00 -6.62
C LYS A 6 7.40 14.66 -5.76
N SER A 7 8.30 15.61 -5.52
CA SER A 7 9.48 15.39 -4.69
C SER A 7 9.15 15.18 -3.20
N GLU A 8 8.07 15.78 -2.71
CA GLU A 8 7.59 15.60 -1.33
C GLU A 8 7.00 14.21 -1.12
N TYR A 9 6.19 13.71 -2.07
CA TYR A 9 5.66 12.34 -2.02
C TYR A 9 6.77 11.28 -1.97
N LEU A 10 7.81 11.44 -2.77
CA LEU A 10 8.93 10.50 -2.78
C LEU A 10 9.69 10.49 -1.45
N ILE A 11 9.81 11.63 -0.77
CA ILE A 11 10.41 11.70 0.57
C ILE A 11 9.53 10.94 1.57
N ARG A 12 8.21 11.16 1.55
CA ARG A 12 7.26 10.42 2.41
C ARG A 12 7.33 8.91 2.19
N TYR A 13 7.38 8.45 0.94
CA TYR A 13 7.50 7.03 0.61
C TYR A 13 8.80 6.42 1.14
N LYS A 14 9.93 7.14 1.06
CA LYS A 14 11.18 6.68 1.67
C LYS A 14 11.05 6.54 3.19
N CYS A 15 10.36 7.45 3.87
CA CYS A 15 10.10 7.33 5.32
C CYS A 15 9.24 6.11 5.63
N TRP A 16 8.17 5.88 4.88
CA TRP A 16 7.30 4.71 5.08
C TRP A 16 8.03 3.38 4.85
N ILE A 17 8.85 3.29 3.80
CA ILE A 17 9.67 2.10 3.54
C ILE A 17 10.64 1.83 4.71
N LYS A 18 11.26 2.87 5.27
CA LYS A 18 12.12 2.71 6.47
C LYS A 18 11.34 2.21 7.69
N ILE A 19 10.12 2.69 7.89
CA ILE A 19 9.26 2.22 8.97
C ILE A 19 8.93 0.74 8.76
N ILE A 20 8.41 0.38 7.59
CA ILE A 20 8.06 -1.00 7.23
C ILE A 20 9.26 -1.93 7.41
N LYS A 21 10.44 -1.51 6.95
CA LYS A 21 11.71 -2.22 7.18
C LYS A 21 11.92 -2.52 8.67
N SER A 22 11.86 -1.49 9.51
CA SER A 22 12.09 -1.64 10.95
C SER A 22 11.08 -2.60 11.57
N PHE A 23 9.84 -2.64 11.11
CA PHE A 23 8.84 -3.60 11.57
C PHE A 23 9.15 -5.03 11.11
N ILE A 24 9.47 -5.22 9.83
CA ILE A 24 9.84 -6.53 9.28
C ILE A 24 11.04 -7.10 10.05
N GLU A 25 12.09 -6.31 10.24
CA GLU A 25 13.31 -6.75 10.94
C GLU A 25 13.04 -7.02 12.43
N LYS A 26 12.35 -6.10 13.11
CA LYS A 26 12.09 -6.22 14.56
C LYS A 26 11.22 -7.41 14.91
N TYR A 27 10.22 -7.73 14.08
CA TYR A 27 9.25 -8.77 14.37
C TYR A 27 9.42 -10.02 13.49
N SER A 28 10.45 -10.07 12.65
CA SER A 28 10.68 -11.16 11.70
C SER A 28 9.43 -11.48 10.87
N LEU A 29 8.74 -10.43 10.40
CA LEU A 29 7.48 -10.60 9.66
C LEU A 29 7.75 -11.27 8.31
N PRO A 30 6.95 -12.26 7.91
CA PRO A 30 7.02 -12.81 6.56
C PRO A 30 6.57 -11.75 5.55
N TYR A 31 7.10 -11.83 4.33
CA TYR A 31 6.75 -10.90 3.25
C TYR A 31 6.77 -11.56 1.88
N ASP A 32 6.66 -12.88 1.75
CA ASP A 32 6.77 -13.58 0.46
C ASP A 32 5.69 -13.14 -0.55
N LYS A 33 4.48 -12.82 -0.09
CA LYS A 33 3.38 -12.29 -0.90
C LYS A 33 2.91 -10.94 -0.36
N VAL A 34 3.26 -9.85 -1.05
CA VAL A 34 2.98 -8.46 -0.62
C VAL A 34 1.88 -7.81 -1.46
N LEU A 35 0.93 -7.17 -0.79
CA LEU A 35 -0.13 -6.36 -1.40
C LEU A 35 -0.09 -4.91 -0.90
N ASP A 36 -0.09 -3.96 -1.83
CA ASP A 36 -0.30 -2.53 -1.58
C ASP A 36 -1.72 -2.13 -1.96
N ILE A 37 -2.53 -1.76 -0.95
CA ILE A 37 -3.92 -1.36 -1.12
C ILE A 37 -3.99 0.15 -1.27
N GLY A 38 -4.70 0.62 -2.29
CA GLY A 38 -4.76 2.03 -2.66
C GLY A 38 -3.46 2.51 -3.29
N CYS A 39 -2.87 1.69 -4.17
CA CYS A 39 -1.54 1.91 -4.71
C CYS A 39 -1.46 3.05 -5.74
N HIS A 40 -2.60 3.59 -6.19
CA HIS A 40 -2.73 4.60 -7.25
C HIS A 40 -1.94 4.21 -8.52
N ASP A 41 -0.90 4.97 -8.87
CA ASP A 41 -0.03 4.75 -10.03
C ASP A 41 1.07 3.69 -9.78
N GLY A 42 1.10 3.13 -8.58
CA GLY A 42 2.04 2.12 -8.14
C GLY A 42 3.43 2.63 -7.77
N THR A 43 3.65 3.95 -7.68
CA THR A 43 4.99 4.49 -7.33
C THR A 43 5.48 3.94 -5.99
N PHE A 44 4.61 3.86 -4.98
CA PHE A 44 4.98 3.33 -3.67
C PHE A 44 5.28 1.83 -3.72
N LYS A 45 4.37 1.01 -4.29
CA LYS A 45 4.59 -0.44 -4.43
C LYS A 45 5.88 -0.76 -5.18
N ASP A 46 6.24 0.02 -6.20
CA ASP A 46 7.45 -0.20 -7.00
C ASP A 46 8.71 0.11 -6.18
N MET A 47 8.67 1.16 -5.36
CA MET A 47 9.75 1.48 -4.43
C MET A 47 9.87 0.44 -3.33
N LEU A 48 8.75 -0.04 -2.79
CA LEU A 48 8.71 -1.10 -1.78
C LEU A 48 9.25 -2.42 -2.34
N GLY A 49 8.83 -2.81 -3.55
CA GLY A 49 9.31 -4.03 -4.19
C GLY A 49 10.80 -4.01 -4.49
N LYS A 50 11.33 -2.87 -4.96
CA LYS A 50 12.79 -2.68 -5.10
C LYS A 50 13.51 -2.83 -3.75
N TYR A 51 12.91 -2.34 -2.68
CA TYR A 51 13.48 -2.42 -1.35
C TYR A 51 13.47 -3.86 -0.79
N LEU A 52 12.36 -4.57 -0.95
CA LEU A 52 12.20 -5.97 -0.52
C LEU A 52 12.84 -6.97 -1.48
N ASN A 53 13.37 -6.51 -2.61
CA ASN A 53 13.90 -7.33 -3.70
C ASN A 53 12.91 -8.37 -4.23
N GLN A 54 11.64 -7.97 -4.40
CA GLN A 54 10.58 -8.83 -4.92
C GLN A 54 9.41 -8.02 -5.50
N PRO A 55 8.53 -8.63 -6.31
CA PRO A 55 7.31 -7.97 -6.78
C PRO A 55 6.36 -7.61 -5.65
N VAL A 56 5.65 -6.49 -5.80
CA VAL A 56 4.53 -6.10 -4.95
C VAL A 56 3.32 -5.92 -5.83
N ILE A 57 2.21 -6.56 -5.46
CA ILE A 57 0.92 -6.43 -6.14
C ILE A 57 0.24 -5.15 -5.65
N GLY A 58 -0.39 -4.39 -6.55
CA GLY A 58 -1.18 -3.22 -6.19
C GLY A 58 -2.66 -3.43 -6.44
N ILE A 59 -3.53 -2.88 -5.60
CA ILE A 59 -4.93 -2.63 -5.96
C ILE A 59 -5.33 -1.17 -5.80
N ASP A 60 -6.19 -0.68 -6.67
CA ASP A 60 -6.77 0.66 -6.56
C ASP A 60 -8.17 0.70 -7.19
N PRO A 61 -9.13 1.49 -6.66
CA PRO A 61 -10.45 1.65 -7.27
C PRO A 61 -10.45 2.64 -8.46
N ASN A 62 -9.38 3.41 -8.68
CA ASN A 62 -9.32 4.37 -9.78
C ASN A 62 -8.89 3.68 -11.09
N LYS A 63 -9.85 3.25 -11.91
CA LYS A 63 -9.57 2.59 -13.20
C LYS A 63 -8.65 3.38 -14.14
N SER A 64 -8.62 4.71 -14.05
CA SER A 64 -7.80 5.55 -14.94
C SER A 64 -6.30 5.34 -14.77
N VAL A 65 -5.84 4.92 -13.57
CA VAL A 65 -4.41 4.70 -13.29
C VAL A 65 -3.95 3.27 -13.57
N ILE A 66 -4.89 2.32 -13.62
CA ILE A 66 -4.64 0.88 -13.71
C ILE A 66 -4.21 0.44 -15.10
N ASN A 67 -4.70 1.11 -16.15
CA ASN A 67 -4.47 0.71 -17.55
C ASN A 67 -2.99 0.75 -17.99
N SER A 68 -2.07 1.22 -17.15
CA SER A 68 -0.66 1.39 -17.46
C SER A 68 0.26 0.27 -16.96
N LYS A 69 -0.18 -0.60 -16.04
CA LYS A 69 0.70 -1.59 -15.38
C LYS A 69 0.00 -2.94 -15.16
N LYS A 70 0.71 -4.05 -15.44
CA LYS A 70 0.18 -5.43 -15.38
C LYS A 70 0.01 -5.98 -13.95
N ASP A 71 0.62 -5.34 -12.97
CA ASP A 71 0.68 -5.75 -11.57
C ASP A 71 -0.14 -4.82 -10.65
N ILE A 72 -1.05 -4.04 -11.25
CA ILE A 72 -2.06 -3.25 -10.56
C ILE A 72 -3.43 -3.76 -10.99
N TYR A 73 -4.29 -4.03 -10.01
CA TYR A 73 -5.63 -4.58 -10.23
C TYR A 73 -6.71 -3.61 -9.76
N TYR A 74 -7.85 -3.62 -10.45
CA TYR A 74 -9.02 -2.90 -9.99
C TYR A 74 -9.64 -3.62 -8.79
N GLY A 75 -9.74 -2.93 -7.66
CA GLY A 75 -10.27 -3.52 -6.44
C GLY A 75 -10.52 -2.49 -5.33
N TYR A 76 -11.24 -2.94 -4.30
CA TYR A 76 -11.50 -2.16 -3.10
C TYR A 76 -10.88 -2.84 -1.89
N CYS A 77 -10.51 -2.09 -0.87
CA CYS A 77 -9.95 -2.64 0.37
C CYS A 77 -10.88 -3.66 1.05
N HIS A 78 -12.20 -3.47 0.96
CA HIS A 78 -13.21 -4.36 1.54
C HIS A 78 -13.57 -5.57 0.64
N LYS A 79 -13.06 -5.60 -0.59
CA LYS A 79 -13.31 -6.68 -1.55
C LYS A 79 -12.15 -6.75 -2.56
N ILE A 80 -11.12 -7.49 -2.20
CA ILE A 80 -9.94 -7.67 -3.04
C ILE A 80 -10.24 -8.63 -4.22
N PRO A 81 -9.68 -8.38 -5.42
CA PRO A 81 -10.06 -9.04 -6.66
C PRO A 81 -9.28 -10.35 -6.90
N PHE A 82 -9.02 -11.13 -5.86
CA PHE A 82 -8.21 -12.35 -5.94
C PHE A 82 -8.99 -13.56 -5.44
N ASN A 83 -8.94 -14.67 -6.18
CA ASN A 83 -9.51 -15.94 -5.74
C ASN A 83 -8.77 -16.50 -4.52
N ASP A 84 -7.44 -16.35 -4.53
CA ASP A 84 -6.58 -16.59 -3.37
C ASP A 84 -6.12 -15.25 -2.76
N ALA A 85 -6.83 -14.86 -1.71
CA ALA A 85 -6.71 -13.61 -0.98
C ALA A 85 -5.71 -13.65 0.19
N THR A 86 -4.80 -14.63 0.21
CA THR A 86 -3.75 -14.73 1.23
C THR A 86 -2.56 -13.83 0.91
N PHE A 87 -2.04 -13.09 1.89
CA PHE A 87 -0.87 -12.22 1.77
C PHE A 87 -0.12 -12.22 3.10
N ASP A 88 1.21 -12.15 3.04
CA ASP A 88 2.08 -12.13 4.22
C ASP A 88 2.28 -10.70 4.74
N LEU A 89 2.24 -9.72 3.82
CA LEU A 89 2.36 -8.31 4.13
C LEU A 89 1.35 -7.48 3.33
N LEU A 90 0.65 -6.60 4.04
CA LEU A 90 -0.31 -5.66 3.47
C LEU A 90 0.10 -4.23 3.84
N THR A 91 0.16 -3.34 2.85
CA THR A 91 0.34 -1.91 3.07
C THR A 91 -0.94 -1.15 2.72
N LEU A 92 -1.26 -0.15 3.54
CA LEU A 92 -2.40 0.72 3.38
C LEU A 92 -1.99 2.14 3.80
N ILE A 93 -1.24 2.83 2.93
CA ILE A 93 -0.56 4.08 3.26
C ILE A 93 -1.34 5.28 2.71
N SER A 94 -1.75 6.19 3.59
CA SER A 94 -2.49 7.42 3.22
C SER A 94 -3.81 7.19 2.45
N VAL A 95 -4.45 6.02 2.66
CA VAL A 95 -5.73 5.66 2.02
C VAL A 95 -6.93 6.08 2.88
N PHE A 96 -6.78 6.05 4.21
CA PHE A 96 -7.89 6.35 5.13
C PHE A 96 -8.41 7.78 5.03
N ASP A 97 -7.57 8.74 4.65
CA ASP A 97 -7.98 10.14 4.49
C ASP A 97 -9.01 10.33 3.36
N GLN A 98 -9.20 9.32 2.51
CA GLN A 98 -10.17 9.32 1.40
C GLN A 98 -11.43 8.50 1.68
N ILE A 99 -11.48 7.79 2.81
CA ILE A 99 -12.64 6.97 3.20
C ILE A 99 -13.55 7.83 4.08
N ASN A 100 -14.76 8.16 3.60
CA ASN A 100 -15.75 8.88 4.38
C ASN A 100 -16.07 8.10 5.67
N TYR A 101 -15.75 8.70 6.82
CA TYR A 101 -15.75 8.07 8.15
C TYR A 101 -17.11 7.60 8.68
N THR A 102 -18.21 7.83 7.97
CA THR A 102 -19.55 7.44 8.42
C THR A 102 -19.76 5.92 8.49
N ASN A 103 -18.89 5.09 7.90
CA ASN A 103 -19.05 3.62 7.87
C ASN A 103 -17.85 2.80 8.41
N CYS A 104 -16.81 3.42 8.99
CA CYS A 104 -15.56 2.73 9.30
C CYS A 104 -15.55 1.89 10.59
N SER A 105 -16.50 2.07 11.52
CA SER A 105 -16.53 1.37 12.82
C SER A 105 -16.58 -0.17 12.71
N GLN A 106 -16.95 -0.69 11.54
CA GLN A 106 -17.10 -2.12 11.28
C GLN A 106 -15.77 -2.81 10.88
N TYR A 107 -14.70 -2.05 10.57
CA TYR A 107 -13.47 -2.60 10.00
C TYR A 107 -12.23 -2.51 10.92
N TYR A 108 -12.36 -1.89 12.09
CA TYR A 108 -11.23 -1.60 13.00
C TYR A 108 -10.67 -2.81 13.75
N ASN A 109 -11.34 -3.96 13.77
CA ASN A 109 -11.05 -5.00 14.76
C ASN A 109 -9.90 -5.97 14.46
N LYS A 110 -9.12 -5.84 13.37
CA LYS A 110 -8.10 -6.88 13.02
C LYS A 110 -6.76 -6.45 12.40
N SER A 111 -6.36 -5.18 12.44
CA SER A 111 -5.08 -4.78 11.84
C SER A 111 -4.27 -3.86 12.76
N TYR A 112 -2.97 -4.10 12.85
CA TYR A 112 -2.02 -3.16 13.44
C TYR A 112 -1.93 -1.94 12.53
N TYR A 113 -2.60 -0.84 12.90
CA TYR A 113 -2.56 0.40 12.16
C TYR A 113 -1.46 1.33 12.69
N ILE A 114 -0.64 1.84 11.77
CA ILE A 114 0.20 3.02 12.04
C ILE A 114 -0.51 4.19 11.36
N GLN A 115 -1.25 4.96 12.16
CA GLN A 115 -1.79 6.26 11.76
C GLN A 115 -0.77 7.32 12.21
N CYS A 116 -0.11 7.99 11.26
CA CYS A 116 0.69 9.19 11.49
C CYS A 116 0.30 10.25 10.46
#